data_AF-A0A1S7PTA8-F1
#
_entry.id   AF-A0A1S7PTA8-F1
#
_cell.length_a   1.000
_cell.length_b   1.000
_cell.length_c   1.000
_cell.angle_alpha   90.00
_cell.angle_beta   90.00
_cell.angle_gamma   90.00
#
_symmetry.space_group_name_H-M   'P 1'
#
loop_
_entity.id
_entity.type
_entity.pdbx_description
1 polymer ?
#
loop_
_entity_poly.entity_id
_entity_poly.type
_entity_poly.pdbx_seq_one_letter_code
_entity_poly.pdbx_strand_id
1 'polypeptide(L)'
;MQGEAGAEIYRRHGMDPKNPVSLLVVDGDRVRQDSDAVLSIYEALGMPWRLLGVLRIVPAFLRDPVYRYVARNRYRWFGKREECWVAPPEYRERIL
;
A
#
# COMPACT_ATOMS: atom_id res chain seq x y z
N MET A 1 4.07 11.10 -5.37
CA MET A 1 3.69 11.03 -3.93
C MET A 1 3.45 12.46 -3.44
N GLN A 2 2.44 12.71 -2.59
CA GLN A 2 1.91 14.05 -2.32
C GLN A 2 2.82 14.99 -1.47
N GLY A 3 3.97 14.50 -0.98
CA GLY A 3 4.91 15.30 -0.19
C GLY A 3 6.38 14.94 -0.48
N GLU A 4 7.30 15.77 0.02
CA GLU A 4 8.74 15.68 -0.25
C GLU A 4 9.35 14.34 0.17
N ALA A 5 9.04 13.87 1.39
CA ALA A 5 9.52 12.60 1.90
C ALA A 5 9.13 11.42 0.99
N GLY A 6 7.90 11.44 0.47
CA GLY A 6 7.44 10.41 -0.45
C GLY A 6 8.08 10.49 -1.83
N ALA A 7 8.31 11.70 -2.34
CA ALA A 7 9.04 11.88 -3.60
C ALA A 7 10.49 11.39 -3.50
N GLU A 8 11.13 11.58 -2.34
CA GLU A 8 12.49 11.12 -2.09
C GLU A 8 12.60 9.59 -2.06
N ILE A 9 11.64 8.91 -1.41
CA ILE A 9 11.56 7.45 -1.43
C ILE A 9 11.46 6.92 -2.87
N TYR A 10 10.63 7.54 -3.72
CA TYR A 10 10.52 7.16 -5.12
C TYR A 10 11.84 7.33 -5.88
N ARG A 11 12.50 8.48 -5.72
CA ARG A 11 13.78 8.78 -6.38
C ARG A 11 14.89 7.82 -5.97
N ARG A 12 15.00 7.52 -4.67
CA ARG A 12 16.00 6.57 -4.13
C ARG A 12 15.91 5.19 -4.78
N HIS A 13 14.70 4.79 -5.18
CA HIS A 13 14.44 3.50 -5.82
C HIS A 13 14.23 3.59 -7.33
N GLY A 14 14.65 4.68 -7.98
CA GLY A 14 14.62 4.84 -9.43
C GLY A 14 13.22 4.95 -10.05
N MET A 15 12.20 5.27 -9.26
CA MET A 15 10.81 5.44 -9.72
C MET A 15 10.46 6.91 -9.91
N ASP A 16 9.56 7.20 -10.85
CA ASP A 16 9.08 8.56 -11.11
C ASP A 16 8.04 8.99 -10.06
N PRO A 17 8.31 10.02 -9.23
CA PRO A 17 7.32 10.53 -8.27
C PRO A 17 6.05 11.09 -8.91
N LYS A 18 6.11 11.48 -10.20
CA LYS A 18 4.98 12.02 -10.99
C LYS A 18 4.04 10.94 -11.50
N ASN A 19 4.47 9.67 -11.51
CA ASN A 19 3.63 8.53 -11.84
C ASN A 19 3.57 7.54 -10.66
N PRO A 20 2.92 7.93 -9.55
CA PRO A 20 2.88 7.09 -8.37
C PRO A 20 2.04 5.83 -8.61
N VAL A 21 2.57 4.69 -8.19
CA VAL A 21 1.78 3.45 -8.12
C VAL A 21 0.75 3.54 -6.99
N SER A 22 -0.25 2.66 -7.04
CA SER A 22 -1.34 2.70 -6.07
C SER A 22 -0.89 2.36 -4.65
N LEU A 23 0.08 1.46 -4.51
CA LEU A 23 0.65 1.05 -3.23
C LEU A 23 2.12 0.69 -3.39
N LEU A 24 2.94 1.17 -2.46
CA LEU A 24 4.37 0.92 -2.41
C LEU A 24 4.76 0.51 -0.99
N VAL A 25 5.47 -0.60 -0.86
CA VAL A 25 6.08 -1.06 0.40
C VAL A 25 7.58 -1.08 0.21
N VAL A 26 8.29 -0.41 1.13
CA VAL A 26 9.74 -0.34 1.16
C VAL A 26 10.21 -0.99 2.45
N ASP A 27 11.05 -2.02 2.32
CA ASP A 27 11.67 -2.77 3.40
C ASP A 27 13.17 -2.84 3.14
N GLY A 28 13.92 -1.90 3.74
CA GLY A 28 15.31 -1.65 3.40
C GLY A 28 15.48 -1.32 1.93
N ASP A 29 16.24 -2.15 1.21
CA ASP A 29 16.45 -2.02 -0.24
C ASP A 29 15.36 -2.69 -1.09
N ARG A 30 14.45 -3.45 -0.47
CA ARG A 30 13.40 -4.18 -1.20
C ARG A 30 12.19 -3.30 -1.39
N VAL A 31 11.75 -3.20 -2.64
CA VAL A 31 10.55 -2.46 -3.03
C VAL A 31 9.53 -3.42 -3.61
N ARG A 32 8.31 -3.39 -3.06
CA ARG A 32 7.17 -4.14 -3.57
C ARG A 32 6.05 -3.18 -3.95
N GLN A 33 5.35 -3.49 -5.02
CA GLN A 33 4.30 -2.65 -5.60
C GLN A 33 2.98 -3.41 -5.69
N ASP A 34 1.87 -2.68 -5.76
CA ASP A 34 0.54 -3.22 -6.07
C ASP A 34 0.17 -4.46 -5.24
N SER A 35 -0.09 -5.59 -5.89
CA SER A 35 -0.50 -6.84 -5.24
C SER A 35 0.62 -7.46 -4.40
N ASP A 36 1.89 -7.31 -4.81
CA ASP A 36 3.04 -7.78 -4.05
C ASP A 36 3.24 -6.99 -2.75
N ALA A 37 2.96 -5.70 -2.79
CA ALA A 37 2.97 -4.84 -1.62
C ALA A 37 1.92 -5.30 -0.59
N VAL A 38 0.69 -5.57 -1.05
CA VAL A 38 -0.40 -6.08 -0.19
C VAL A 38 -0.02 -7.42 0.44
N LEU A 39 0.51 -8.37 -0.34
CA LEU A 39 0.90 -9.67 0.17
C LEU A 39 2.03 -9.56 1.20
N SER A 40 3.01 -8.67 0.99
CA SER A 40 4.05 -8.45 2.00
C SER A 40 3.53 -7.89 3.32
N ILE A 41 2.51 -7.03 3.28
CA ILE A 41 1.87 -6.51 4.49
C ILE A 41 1.19 -7.64 5.25
N TYR A 42 0.44 -8.50 4.55
CA TYR A 42 -0.21 -9.66 5.18
C TYR A 42 0.78 -10.67 5.75
N GLU A 43 1.91 -10.88 5.09
CA GLU A 43 3.00 -11.71 5.61
C GLU A 43 3.59 -11.13 6.91
N ALA A 44 3.75 -9.81 6.98
CA ALA A 44 4.29 -9.11 8.16
C ALA A 44 3.33 -9.07 9.36
N LEU A 45 2.02 -9.13 9.12
CA LEU A 45 0.99 -9.10 10.17
C LEU A 45 0.89 -10.39 11.00
N GLY A 46 1.59 -11.46 10.63
CA GLY A 46 1.58 -12.74 11.36
C GLY A 46 0.33 -13.60 11.10
N MET A 47 0.10 -14.62 11.93
CA MET A 47 -1.08 -15.50 11.80
C MET A 47 -2.35 -14.80 12.33
N PRO A 48 -3.51 -14.94 11.67
CA PRO A 48 -3.81 -15.80 10.53
C PRO A 48 -3.54 -15.15 9.16
N TRP A 49 -3.21 -13.86 9.12
CA TRP A 49 -3.07 -13.07 7.89
C TRP A 49 -2.00 -13.59 6.94
N ARG A 50 -0.94 -14.20 7.48
CA ARG A 50 0.11 -14.87 6.70
C ARG A 50 -0.42 -15.99 5.79
N LEU A 51 -1.59 -16.57 6.07
CA LEU A 51 -2.27 -17.53 5.19
C LEU A 51 -2.69 -16.90 3.86
N LEU A 52 -2.96 -15.60 3.82
CA LEU A 52 -3.25 -14.88 2.58
C LEU A 52 -2.04 -14.84 1.63
N GLY A 53 -0.83 -15.14 2.12
CA GLY A 53 0.36 -15.37 1.30
C GLY A 53 0.18 -16.49 0.28
N VAL A 54 -0.77 -17.43 0.48
CA VAL A 54 -1.11 -18.48 -0.50
C VAL A 54 -1.60 -17.88 -1.83
N LEU A 55 -2.17 -16.67 -1.83
CA LEU A 55 -2.55 -15.96 -3.05
C LEU A 55 -1.34 -15.62 -3.95
N ARG A 56 -0.11 -15.78 -3.45
CA ARG A 56 1.12 -15.69 -4.26
C ARG A 56 1.24 -16.82 -5.29
N ILE A 57 0.50 -17.92 -5.13
CA ILE A 57 0.37 -18.99 -6.14
C ILE A 57 -0.31 -18.46 -7.41
N VAL A 58 -1.22 -17.47 -7.27
CA VAL A 58 -1.85 -16.82 -8.41
C VAL A 58 -0.82 -15.96 -9.13
N PRO A 59 -0.57 -16.18 -10.44
CA PRO A 59 0.40 -15.41 -11.21
C PRO A 59 0.13 -13.91 -11.17
N ALA A 60 1.21 -13.11 -11.15
CA ALA A 60 1.16 -11.65 -11.15
C ALA A 60 0.26 -11.08 -12.26
N PHE A 61 0.29 -11.69 -13.46
CA PHE A 61 -0.50 -11.24 -14.61
C PHE A 61 -2.02 -11.32 -14.40
N LEU A 62 -2.51 -12.16 -13.47
CA LEU A 62 -3.93 -12.26 -13.13
C LEU A 62 -4.29 -11.35 -11.96
N ARG A 63 -3.48 -11.37 -10.90
CA ARG A 63 -3.78 -10.61 -9.68
C ARG A 63 -3.56 -9.10 -9.85
N ASP A 64 -2.60 -8.66 -10.67
CA ASP A 64 -2.29 -7.24 -10.84
C ASP A 64 -3.40 -6.47 -11.56
N PRO A 65 -3.99 -6.96 -12.68
CA PRO A 65 -5.14 -6.29 -13.29
C PRO A 65 -6.35 -6.20 -12.36
N VAL A 66 -6.64 -7.27 -11.61
CA VAL A 66 -7.71 -7.29 -10.61
C VAL A 66 -7.42 -6.25 -9.52
N TYR A 67 -6.20 -6.24 -8.99
CA TYR A 67 -5.79 -5.25 -8.00
C TYR A 67 -5.91 -3.82 -8.52
N ARG A 68 -5.41 -3.54 -9.74
CA ARG A 68 -5.50 -2.21 -10.36
C ARG A 68 -6.95 -1.80 -10.60
N TYR A 69 -7.83 -2.73 -10.96
CA TYR A 69 -9.26 -2.45 -11.09
C TYR A 69 -9.87 -2.04 -9.75
N VAL A 70 -9.62 -2.81 -8.67
CA VAL A 70 -10.07 -2.46 -7.32
C VAL A 70 -9.49 -1.12 -6.88
N ALA A 71 -8.18 -0.91 -7.07
CA ALA A 71 -7.47 0.30 -6.69
C ALA A 71 -8.02 1.56 -7.37
N ARG A 72 -8.43 1.46 -8.64
CA ARG A 72 -9.08 2.56 -9.38
C ARG A 72 -10.49 2.84 -8.88
N ASN A 73 -11.21 1.82 -8.40
CA ASN A 73 -12.57 1.95 -7.92
C ASN A 73 -12.67 2.20 -6.41
N ARG A 74 -11.57 2.15 -5.65
CA ARG A 74 -11.58 2.19 -4.18
C ARG A 74 -12.32 3.39 -3.60
N TYR A 75 -12.13 4.59 -4.17
CA TYR A 75 -12.79 5.79 -3.68
C TYR A 75 -14.27 5.84 -4.07
N ARG A 76 -14.66 5.14 -5.14
CA ARG A 76 -16.06 4.98 -5.55
C ARG A 76 -16.80 3.99 -4.64
N TRP A 77 -16.13 2.95 -4.16
CA TRP A 77 -16.75 1.93 -3.31
C TRP A 77 -16.72 2.27 -1.81
N PHE A 78 -15.60 2.80 -1.32
CA PHE A 78 -15.37 3.07 0.11
C PHE A 78 -15.53 4.55 0.47
N GLY A 79 -15.76 5.41 -0.53
CA GLY A 79 -15.75 6.86 -0.37
C GLY A 79 -14.33 7.44 -0.27
N LYS A 80 -14.26 8.76 -0.40
CA LYS A 80 -13.04 9.55 -0.14
C LYS A 80 -13.32 10.39 1.09
N ARG A 81 -12.33 10.50 1.99
CA ARG A 81 -12.38 11.48 3.07
C ARG A 81 -11.82 12.79 2.55
N GLU A 82 -12.57 13.88 2.73
CA GLU A 82 -12.11 15.22 2.37
C GLU A 82 -11.23 15.84 3.48
N GLU A 83 -11.33 15.33 4.71
CA GLU A 83 -10.59 15.82 5.86
C GLU A 83 -9.54 14.81 6.34
N CYS A 84 -8.41 15.33 6.83
CA CYS A 84 -7.37 14.52 7.45
C CYS A 84 -7.88 13.90 8.74
N TRP A 85 -7.68 12.59 8.90
CA TRP A 85 -8.01 11.91 10.14
C TRP A 85 -7.04 12.35 11.25
N VAL A 86 -7.58 12.91 12.33
CA VAL A 86 -6.84 13.24 13.54
C VAL A 86 -7.26 12.28 14.63
N ALA A 87 -6.27 11.72 15.34
CA ALA A 87 -6.52 10.78 16.43
C ALA A 87 -7.43 11.43 17.51
N PRO A 88 -8.58 10.80 17.84
CA PRO A 88 -9.41 11.21 18.97
C PRO A 88 -8.60 11.20 20.27
N PRO A 89 -9.02 11.97 21.30
CA PRO A 89 -8.29 12.05 22.58
C PRO A 89 -7.90 10.69 23.17
N GLU A 90 -8.81 9.71 23.06
CA GLU A 90 -8.64 8.32 23.51
C GLU A 90 -7.44 7.58 22.90
N TYR A 91 -6.99 7.99 21.70
CA TYR A 91 -5.92 7.31 20.97
C TYR A 91 -4.64 8.15 20.85
N ARG A 92 -4.60 9.38 21.39
CA ARG A 92 -3.46 10.29 21.20
C ARG A 92 -2.15 9.71 21.72
N GLU A 93 -2.15 9.10 22.91
CA GLU A 93 -0.95 8.55 23.55
C GLU A 93 -0.31 7.36 22.80
N ARG A 94 -1.06 6.72 21.88
CA ARG A 94 -0.57 5.56 21.13
C ARG A 94 -0.12 5.91 19.71
N ILE A 95 -0.48 7.09 19.22
CA ILE A 95 -0.29 7.50 17.82
C ILE A 95 0.67 8.70 17.69
N LEU A 96 0.72 9.57 18.70
CA LEU A 96 1.65 10.70 18.81
C LEU A 96 2.76 10.37 19.82
#